data_AF-A0A9D5W6Y3-F1
#
_entry.id   AF-A0A9D5W6Y3-F1
#
_cell.length_a   1.000
_cell.length_b   1.000
_cell.length_c   1.000
_cell.angle_alpha   90.00
_cell.angle_beta   90.00
_cell.angle_gamma   90.00
#
_symmetry.space_group_name_H-M   'P 1'
#
loop_
_entity.id
_entity.type
_entity.pdbx_description
1 polymer ?
#
loop_
_entity_poly.entity_id
_entity_poly.type
_entity_poly.pdbx_seq_one_letter_code
_entity_poly.pdbx_strand_id
1 'polypeptide(L)'
;MGLFKAFSGKSENSKNVPQQPIVKEKLLNNRRSIRYLVEDVPIGETGVLVNIGRGGCKLKKLSPDLIDMPEIKVTIAGKEYRSRVVWQDDKHIGLELQGGFESSEFIIKYLKKVRDISIRPLRRLSDEAIKGFVEKDMLGIMVNLMAELEAPNCDMSRMKLFVCKLSGLKEAVAEKANIIRTEEEVVTLKDVDYAIKRLGTDTVKKVSLEYIKKKSSEIEVPEWGAHFYDSYKILKTVFFSKLAPFFGYKDNQNLAEAILNLETKGVDIFLNKGNKNFMKFYNSPTKIYSELTRFLEKINFGKDLIQVNKIYITSVRKPTTALYDGYVLAHLARYPHITLDKSMKLSLNKIVLNFSLICNLTILATEAFIEKDKYANSVLVHKLKRTGMDENKLLLFLDNIVNETNKIMNDIGKRGNLKGINISGTPIRIREFLAKEPNTDRFLNSFKEFKDKKRLVIKYEDDTYTHYILGRILDSEEFELNTKLCCILPCECLLSEDFSVEQFSYFNVVVFKNIDQLSPSLLRSLVKMWNTFEGSIILTFSAYSMLDYSNKELFLLLRKYIVDFPSYFADQKIYIKMVEHVTSYIKNCTNGGAPDDSLYTNNVITMDHIRGSALLQAAQSLEEEEESKP
;
A
#
# COMPACT_ATOMS: atom_id res chain seq x y z
N MET A 1 39.83 43.54 -0.07
CA MET A 1 40.32 43.73 1.31
C MET A 1 39.98 45.15 1.76
N GLY A 2 39.33 45.27 2.92
CA GLY A 2 39.00 46.52 3.62
C GLY A 2 37.81 47.29 3.04
N LEU A 3 36.86 47.84 3.79
CA LEU A 3 36.65 47.88 5.24
C LEU A 3 35.23 48.47 5.44
N PHE A 4 34.52 47.99 6.45
CA PHE A 4 33.29 48.57 6.96
C PHE A 4 33.46 50.06 7.30
N LYS A 5 32.51 50.90 6.88
CA LYS A 5 32.11 52.10 7.64
C LYS A 5 30.61 52.33 7.47
N ALA A 6 29.89 52.04 8.54
CA ALA A 6 28.52 52.46 8.76
C ALA A 6 28.45 53.99 8.82
N PHE A 7 27.51 54.57 8.10
CA PHE A 7 26.97 55.89 8.40
C PHE A 7 25.49 55.73 8.71
N SER A 8 25.15 56.02 9.96
CA SER A 8 23.80 56.17 10.46
C SER A 8 23.25 57.53 10.05
N GLY A 9 22.17 57.53 9.28
CA GLY A 9 21.29 58.68 9.02
C GLY A 9 19.84 58.23 9.09
N LYS A 10 19.15 58.59 10.18
CA LYS A 10 17.68 58.67 10.30
C LYS A 10 17.19 59.80 9.37
N SER A 11 15.98 59.90 8.84
CA SER A 11 14.73 59.14 8.72
C SER A 11 14.11 59.68 7.40
N GLU A 12 13.30 58.95 6.62
CA GLU A 12 11.85 58.86 6.71
C GLU A 12 11.36 58.39 5.33
N ASN A 13 10.19 57.72 5.28
CA ASN A 13 9.51 57.14 4.11
C ASN A 13 9.82 55.67 3.78
N SER A 14 9.69 54.79 4.78
CA SER A 14 9.28 53.41 4.50
C SER A 14 7.76 53.37 4.35
N LYS A 15 7.31 53.24 3.11
CA LYS A 15 5.93 52.88 2.74
C LYS A 15 5.46 51.72 3.62
N ASN A 16 4.28 51.86 4.19
CA ASN A 16 3.51 50.79 4.82
C ASN A 16 3.47 49.56 3.90
N VAL A 17 4.31 48.57 4.18
CA VAL A 17 4.05 47.20 3.75
C VAL A 17 2.95 46.71 4.69
N PRO A 18 1.74 46.39 4.20
CA PRO A 18 0.74 45.79 5.07
C PRO A 18 1.33 44.48 5.60
N GLN A 19 1.60 44.43 6.90
CA GLN A 19 1.87 43.18 7.59
C GLN A 19 0.67 42.28 7.31
N GLN A 20 0.87 41.28 6.46
CA GLN A 20 -0.11 40.21 6.31
C GLN A 20 -0.36 39.68 7.73
N PRO A 21 -1.64 39.57 8.16
CA PRO A 21 -1.93 39.06 9.47
C PRO A 21 -1.27 37.68 9.58
N ILE A 22 -0.43 37.49 10.60
CA ILE A 22 0.07 36.17 10.97
C ILE A 22 -1.17 35.36 11.31
N VAL A 23 -1.67 34.60 10.34
CA VAL A 23 -2.78 33.68 10.55
C VAL A 23 -2.25 32.66 11.55
N LYS A 24 -2.66 32.79 12.82
CA LYS A 24 -2.40 31.76 13.82
C LYS A 24 -2.98 30.46 13.29
N GLU A 25 -2.09 29.53 12.94
CA GLU A 25 -2.48 28.22 12.45
C GLU A 25 -3.42 27.57 13.47
N LYS A 26 -4.68 27.38 13.08
CA LYS A 26 -5.69 26.80 13.95
C LYS A 26 -5.33 25.33 14.17
N LEU A 27 -4.91 24.95 15.37
CA LEU A 27 -4.49 23.59 15.68
C LEU A 27 -5.66 22.59 15.52
N LEU A 28 -5.42 21.39 14.97
CA LEU A 28 -6.47 20.33 14.93
C LEU A 28 -6.81 19.87 16.34
N ASN A 29 -5.80 19.82 17.20
CA ASN A 29 -5.93 19.38 18.57
C ASN A 29 -4.89 20.09 19.46
N ASN A 30 -5.20 20.20 20.75
CA ASN A 30 -4.29 20.70 21.79
C ASN A 30 -3.93 19.59 22.79
N ARG A 31 -3.64 18.38 22.28
CA ARG A 31 -3.30 17.22 23.10
C ARG A 31 -1.97 17.43 23.84
N ARG A 32 -1.99 17.28 25.16
CA ARG A 32 -0.77 17.25 26.00
C ARG A 32 -0.15 15.86 26.07
N SER A 33 -0.97 14.81 26.11
CA SER A 33 -0.57 13.40 26.16
C SER A 33 -1.52 12.54 25.33
N ILE A 34 -1.16 11.28 25.10
CA ILE A 34 -2.07 10.28 24.53
C ILE A 34 -2.99 9.77 25.66
N ARG A 35 -4.24 9.47 25.28
CA ARG A 35 -5.21 8.76 26.13
C ARG A 35 -5.38 7.35 25.60
N TYR A 36 -5.29 6.40 26.52
CA TYR A 36 -5.36 4.96 26.32
C TYR A 36 -6.61 4.41 27.00
N LEU A 37 -7.46 3.73 26.25
CA LEU A 37 -8.62 3.04 26.80
C LEU A 37 -8.15 1.78 27.51
N VAL A 38 -8.56 1.60 28.76
CA VAL A 38 -8.17 0.45 29.57
C VAL A 38 -9.38 -0.35 30.01
N GLU A 39 -9.15 -1.63 30.28
CA GLU A 39 -10.09 -2.51 30.96
C GLU A 39 -10.52 -1.90 32.28
N ASP A 40 -11.66 -2.36 32.76
CA ASP A 40 -12.29 -1.84 33.96
C ASP A 40 -11.42 -2.17 35.19
N VAL A 41 -10.57 -1.22 35.60
CA VAL A 41 -9.68 -1.35 36.77
C VAL A 41 -10.25 -0.56 37.96
N PRO A 42 -10.64 -1.20 39.07
CA PRO A 42 -11.10 -0.49 40.26
C PRO A 42 -10.01 0.40 40.86
N ILE A 43 -10.37 1.67 41.16
CA ILE A 43 -9.51 2.67 41.80
C ILE A 43 -10.14 3.06 43.15
N GLY A 44 -9.99 2.18 44.13
CA GLY A 44 -10.59 2.35 45.47
C GLY A 44 -12.09 2.61 45.41
N GLU A 45 -12.57 3.53 46.26
CA GLU A 45 -13.98 3.97 46.30
C GLU A 45 -14.30 5.04 45.23
N THR A 46 -13.30 5.57 44.53
CA THR A 46 -13.48 6.70 43.62
C THR A 46 -14.16 6.30 42.31
N GLY A 47 -13.95 5.07 41.84
CA GLY A 47 -14.46 4.65 40.54
C GLY A 47 -13.72 3.50 39.89
N VAL A 48 -14.12 3.23 38.65
CA VAL A 48 -13.46 2.28 37.75
C VAL A 48 -12.72 3.08 36.68
N LEU A 49 -11.43 2.83 36.49
CA LEU A 49 -10.62 3.45 35.46
C LEU A 49 -11.12 3.05 34.07
N VAL A 50 -11.43 4.04 33.23
CA VAL A 50 -11.90 3.83 31.84
C VAL A 50 -10.81 4.20 30.83
N ASN A 51 -10.06 5.26 31.13
CA ASN A 51 -8.89 5.64 30.35
C ASN A 51 -7.82 6.32 31.19
N ILE A 52 -6.58 6.23 30.72
CA ILE A 52 -5.42 6.83 31.35
C ILE A 52 -4.48 7.44 30.32
N GLY A 53 -3.69 8.42 30.73
CA GLY A 53 -2.60 8.99 29.97
C GLY A 53 -1.63 9.72 30.88
N ARG A 54 -0.48 10.17 30.35
CA ARG A 54 0.53 10.88 31.15
C ARG A 54 -0.02 12.03 31.98
N GLY A 55 -0.99 12.80 31.47
CA GLY A 55 -1.51 13.97 32.18
C GLY A 55 -2.74 13.73 33.06
N GLY A 56 -3.35 12.53 33.04
CA GLY A 56 -4.62 12.35 33.72
C GLY A 56 -5.31 11.02 33.44
N CYS A 57 -6.50 10.84 34.03
CA CYS A 57 -7.36 9.69 33.78
C CYS A 57 -8.85 10.08 33.73
N LYS A 58 -9.68 9.17 33.22
CA LYS A 58 -11.14 9.22 33.32
C LYS A 58 -11.60 8.01 34.12
N LEU A 59 -12.38 8.24 35.16
CA LEU A 59 -13.01 7.19 35.95
C LEU A 59 -14.51 7.17 35.68
N LYS A 60 -15.11 5.98 35.67
CA LYS A 60 -16.55 5.78 35.80
C LYS A 60 -16.88 5.79 37.29
N LYS A 61 -17.84 6.61 37.70
CA LYS A 61 -18.21 6.77 39.10
C LYS A 61 -18.96 5.53 39.61
N LEU A 62 -18.82 5.25 40.91
CA LEU A 62 -19.63 4.23 41.61
C LEU A 62 -20.96 4.81 42.12
N SER A 63 -20.98 6.11 42.47
CA SER A 63 -22.18 6.87 42.83
C SER A 63 -22.36 8.04 41.84
N PRO A 64 -23.60 8.41 41.47
CA PRO A 64 -23.85 9.59 40.64
C PRO A 64 -23.47 10.92 41.32
N ASP A 65 -23.24 10.90 42.64
CA ASP A 65 -22.93 12.11 43.41
C ASP A 65 -21.72 12.88 42.85
N LEU A 66 -21.80 14.20 42.95
CA LEU A 66 -20.69 15.07 42.58
C LEU A 66 -19.64 15.05 43.69
N ILE A 67 -18.37 15.00 43.29
CA ILE A 67 -17.28 15.18 44.25
C ILE A 67 -17.13 16.68 44.49
N ASP A 68 -17.39 17.12 45.72
CA ASP A 68 -17.31 18.53 46.12
C ASP A 68 -15.87 19.02 46.28
N MET A 69 -14.93 18.12 46.59
CA MET A 69 -13.51 18.47 46.74
C MET A 69 -12.81 18.57 45.38
N PRO A 70 -12.16 19.71 45.06
CA PRO A 70 -11.46 19.89 43.78
C PRO A 70 -10.17 19.06 43.68
N GLU A 71 -9.58 18.67 44.81
CA GLU A 71 -8.41 17.80 44.87
C GLU A 71 -8.74 16.47 45.54
N ILE A 72 -8.33 15.38 44.92
CA ILE A 72 -8.49 14.03 45.43
C ILE A 72 -7.19 13.24 45.30
N LYS A 73 -7.04 12.22 46.14
CA LYS A 73 -5.95 11.24 46.03
C LYS A 73 -6.50 9.98 45.39
N VAL A 74 -5.81 9.49 44.35
CA VAL A 74 -6.17 8.23 43.69
C VAL A 74 -4.96 7.31 43.66
N THR A 75 -5.19 6.03 43.95
CA THR A 75 -4.13 5.02 43.92
C THR A 75 -4.20 4.25 42.62
N ILE A 76 -3.19 4.41 41.77
CA ILE A 76 -3.10 3.75 40.47
C ILE A 76 -1.78 2.96 40.45
N ALA A 77 -1.83 1.68 40.08
CA ALA A 77 -0.66 0.81 40.07
C ALA A 77 0.09 0.75 41.43
N GLY A 78 -0.64 0.86 42.55
CA GLY A 78 -0.06 0.89 43.89
C GLY A 78 0.64 2.20 44.28
N LYS A 79 0.64 3.23 43.41
CA LYS A 79 1.18 4.57 43.69
C LYS A 79 0.05 5.56 43.90
N GLU A 80 0.14 6.37 44.95
CA GLU A 80 -0.82 7.43 45.23
C GLU A 80 -0.49 8.67 44.39
N TYR A 81 -1.49 9.20 43.69
CA TYR A 81 -1.39 10.41 42.89
C TYR A 81 -2.34 11.49 43.41
N ARG A 82 -1.78 12.67 43.70
CA ARG A 82 -2.57 13.89 43.91
C ARG A 82 -3.17 14.31 42.58
N SER A 83 -4.49 14.49 42.56
CA SER A 83 -5.26 14.71 41.35
C SER A 83 -6.23 15.86 41.53
N ARG A 84 -6.47 16.60 40.45
CA ARG A 84 -7.49 17.64 40.41
C ARG A 84 -8.67 17.20 39.55
N VAL A 85 -9.88 17.41 40.05
CA VAL A 85 -11.11 17.21 39.28
C VAL A 85 -11.20 18.31 38.23
N VAL A 86 -11.11 17.94 36.96
CA VAL A 86 -11.18 18.90 35.83
C VAL A 86 -12.55 18.93 35.16
N TRP A 87 -13.29 17.83 35.24
CA TRP A 87 -14.67 17.73 34.78
C TRP A 87 -15.37 16.54 35.46
N GLN A 88 -16.69 16.59 35.60
CA GLN A 88 -17.49 15.45 36.04
C GLN A 88 -18.91 15.52 35.46
N ASP A 89 -19.52 14.36 35.25
CA ASP A 89 -20.95 14.19 34.97
C ASP A 89 -21.57 13.17 35.95
N ASP A 90 -22.78 12.71 35.68
CA ASP A 90 -23.51 11.70 36.44
C ASP A 90 -22.85 10.30 36.41
N LYS A 91 -22.00 10.03 35.41
CA LYS A 91 -21.42 8.70 35.16
C LYS A 91 -19.91 8.66 35.32
N HIS A 92 -19.24 9.80 35.20
CA HIS A 92 -17.81 9.87 35.03
C HIS A 92 -17.19 11.08 35.71
N ILE A 93 -15.90 10.96 35.98
CA ILE A 93 -15.05 12.02 36.46
C ILE A 93 -13.73 12.04 35.69
N GLY A 94 -13.31 13.22 35.29
CA GLY A 94 -12.00 13.47 34.68
C GLY A 94 -11.05 14.05 35.70
N LEU A 95 -9.89 13.43 35.81
CA LEU A 95 -8.84 13.80 36.73
C LEU A 95 -7.57 14.24 35.97
N GLU A 96 -6.97 15.32 36.42
CA GLU A 96 -5.61 15.72 36.06
C GLU A 96 -4.64 15.28 37.14
N LEU A 97 -3.59 14.54 36.76
CA LEU A 97 -2.59 14.01 37.68
C LEU A 97 -1.46 15.03 37.83
N GLN A 98 -1.27 15.59 39.03
CA GLN A 98 -0.33 16.70 39.25
C GLN A 98 1.14 16.31 39.02
N GLY A 99 1.51 15.04 39.26
CA GLY A 99 2.86 14.51 39.01
C GLY A 99 3.03 13.80 37.67
N GLY A 100 1.94 13.65 36.90
CA GLY A 100 1.90 12.82 35.71
C GLY A 100 2.02 11.31 35.96
N PHE A 101 1.54 10.51 35.00
CA PHE A 101 1.56 9.05 35.08
C PHE A 101 2.76 8.46 34.32
N GLU A 102 3.60 7.70 35.02
CA GLU A 102 4.91 7.27 34.52
C GLU A 102 4.96 5.83 34.02
N SER A 103 4.10 4.92 34.51
CA SER A 103 4.19 3.50 34.19
C SER A 103 3.49 3.14 32.88
N SER A 104 4.25 3.04 31.79
CA SER A 104 3.76 2.48 30.54
C SER A 104 3.33 1.01 30.68
N GLU A 105 3.98 0.25 31.56
CA GLU A 105 3.74 -1.18 31.77
C GLU A 105 2.32 -1.43 32.29
N PHE A 106 1.86 -0.58 33.23
CA PHE A 106 0.50 -0.63 33.72
C PHE A 106 -0.50 -0.41 32.59
N ILE A 107 -0.28 0.59 31.72
CA ILE A 107 -1.16 0.85 30.58
C ILE A 107 -1.17 -0.36 29.65
N ILE A 108 0.00 -0.89 29.28
CA ILE A 108 0.12 -2.04 28.37
C ILE A 108 -0.63 -3.26 28.91
N LYS A 109 -0.58 -3.50 30.21
CA LYS A 109 -1.24 -4.63 30.87
C LYS A 109 -2.77 -4.55 30.80
N TYR A 110 -3.33 -3.35 30.97
CA TYR A 110 -4.78 -3.15 31.06
C TYR A 110 -5.38 -2.54 29.79
N LEU A 111 -4.62 -2.37 28.71
CA LEU A 111 -5.11 -1.73 27.49
C LEU A 111 -6.25 -2.54 26.86
N LYS A 112 -7.37 -1.89 26.53
CA LYS A 112 -8.40 -2.51 25.70
C LYS A 112 -7.83 -2.77 24.32
N LYS A 113 -7.87 -4.03 23.88
CA LYS A 113 -7.35 -4.45 22.58
C LYS A 113 -8.42 -5.19 21.81
N VAL A 114 -8.47 -4.94 20.51
CA VAL A 114 -9.21 -5.77 19.56
C VAL A 114 -8.66 -7.19 19.62
N ARG A 115 -9.53 -8.19 19.53
CA ARG A 115 -9.08 -9.59 19.45
C ARG A 115 -8.68 -9.91 18.02
N ASP A 116 -7.48 -10.44 17.88
CA ASP A 116 -6.93 -10.93 16.62
C ASP A 116 -6.92 -12.46 16.56
N ILE A 117 -6.77 -13.01 15.36
CA ILE A 117 -6.51 -14.43 15.15
C ILE A 117 -5.10 -14.61 14.57
N SER A 118 -4.37 -15.60 15.08
CA SER A 118 -3.14 -16.07 14.47
C SER A 118 -3.45 -17.29 13.63
N ILE A 119 -3.28 -17.18 12.32
CA ILE A 119 -3.56 -18.27 11.38
C ILE A 119 -2.24 -18.91 10.98
N ARG A 120 -2.15 -20.24 11.16
CA ARG A 120 -1.05 -21.02 10.60
C ARG A 120 -1.40 -21.41 9.17
N PRO A 121 -0.42 -21.38 8.25
CA PRO A 121 -0.69 -21.75 6.88
C PRO A 121 -1.01 -23.25 6.78
N LEU A 122 -1.99 -23.61 5.94
CA LEU A 122 -2.35 -25.01 5.66
C LEU A 122 -1.16 -25.74 5.02
N ARG A 123 -0.49 -25.09 4.06
CA ARG A 123 0.68 -25.62 3.34
C ARG A 123 1.75 -24.56 3.11
N ARG A 124 2.76 -24.51 3.98
CA ARG A 124 3.83 -23.50 3.88
C ARG A 124 4.66 -23.61 2.59
N LEU A 125 4.77 -22.50 1.85
CA LEU A 125 5.66 -22.37 0.68
C LEU A 125 7.03 -21.78 1.07
N SER A 126 8.11 -22.51 0.83
CA SER A 126 9.49 -22.06 1.14
C SER A 126 10.09 -21.15 0.07
N ASP A 127 11.09 -20.36 0.45
CA ASP A 127 11.78 -19.44 -0.45
C ASP A 127 12.61 -20.20 -1.50
N GLU A 128 13.19 -21.34 -1.10
CA GLU A 128 13.94 -22.23 -1.98
C GLU A 128 13.03 -22.81 -3.07
N ALA A 129 11.80 -23.19 -2.71
CA ALA A 129 10.83 -23.70 -3.67
C ALA A 129 10.47 -22.64 -4.71
N ILE A 130 10.34 -21.37 -4.31
CA ILE A 130 10.08 -20.24 -5.22
C ILE A 130 11.28 -20.00 -6.14
N LYS A 131 12.50 -19.94 -5.58
CA LYS A 131 13.74 -19.72 -6.34
C LYS A 131 13.99 -20.81 -7.39
N GLY A 132 13.65 -22.07 -7.07
CA GLY A 132 13.77 -23.19 -8.01
C GLY A 132 12.92 -23.06 -9.28
N PHE A 133 11.88 -22.23 -9.31
CA PHE A 133 11.13 -21.93 -10.54
C PHE A 133 11.90 -21.01 -11.49
N VAL A 134 12.70 -20.09 -10.96
CA VAL A 134 13.44 -19.08 -11.76
C VAL A 134 14.42 -19.74 -12.72
N GLU A 135 15.06 -20.82 -12.30
CA GLU A 135 16.08 -21.51 -13.10
C GLU A 135 15.50 -22.22 -14.32
N LYS A 136 14.18 -22.48 -14.33
CA LYS A 136 13.46 -23.21 -15.38
C LYS A 136 12.51 -22.32 -16.18
N ASP A 137 12.29 -21.08 -15.75
CA ASP A 137 11.31 -20.17 -16.35
C ASP A 137 11.93 -19.30 -17.43
N MET A 138 11.46 -19.49 -18.67
CA MET A 138 11.95 -18.75 -19.83
C MET A 138 11.76 -17.23 -19.68
N LEU A 139 10.63 -16.78 -19.16
CA LEU A 139 10.33 -15.35 -18.96
C LEU A 139 11.29 -14.73 -17.94
N GLY A 140 11.54 -15.40 -16.81
CA GLY A 140 12.54 -14.97 -15.83
C GLY A 140 13.94 -14.85 -16.43
N ILE A 141 14.35 -15.79 -17.29
CA ILE A 141 15.64 -15.75 -18.00
C ILE A 141 15.69 -14.58 -19.01
N MET A 142 14.59 -14.28 -19.70
CA MET A 142 14.49 -13.13 -20.61
C MET A 142 14.60 -11.80 -19.88
N VAL A 143 13.89 -11.62 -18.77
CA VAL A 143 13.97 -10.38 -17.97
C VAL A 143 15.36 -10.19 -17.37
N ASN A 144 15.99 -11.28 -16.93
CA ASN A 144 17.38 -11.29 -16.51
C ASN A 144 18.32 -10.76 -17.61
N LEU A 145 18.15 -11.29 -18.83
CA LEU A 145 18.93 -10.86 -19.97
C LEU A 145 18.68 -9.38 -20.27
N MET A 146 17.42 -8.93 -20.39
CA MET A 146 17.07 -7.52 -20.61
C MET A 146 17.76 -6.59 -19.60
N ALA A 147 17.66 -6.90 -18.32
CA ALA A 147 18.29 -6.11 -17.28
C ALA A 147 19.81 -6.04 -17.46
N GLU A 148 20.46 -7.15 -17.81
CA GLU A 148 21.90 -7.19 -18.05
C GLU A 148 22.32 -6.37 -19.27
N LEU A 149 21.56 -6.43 -20.38
CA LEU A 149 21.82 -5.67 -21.60
C LEU A 149 21.74 -4.16 -21.36
N GLU A 150 20.88 -3.72 -20.45
CA GLU A 150 20.69 -2.32 -20.05
C GLU A 150 21.73 -1.77 -19.07
N ALA A 151 22.48 -2.64 -18.38
CA ALA A 151 23.45 -2.14 -17.41
C ALA A 151 24.53 -1.30 -18.09
N PRO A 152 24.88 -0.12 -17.52
CA PRO A 152 25.99 0.70 -18.03
C PRO A 152 27.29 -0.10 -18.14
N ASN A 153 27.49 -1.02 -17.19
CA ASN A 153 28.60 -1.98 -17.15
C ASN A 153 28.05 -3.40 -17.34
N CYS A 154 27.59 -3.72 -18.55
CA CYS A 154 27.10 -5.05 -18.91
C CYS A 154 28.15 -6.13 -18.58
N ASP A 155 27.83 -7.05 -17.68
CA ASP A 155 28.65 -8.20 -17.33
C ASP A 155 28.56 -9.24 -18.45
N MET A 156 29.63 -9.31 -19.23
CA MET A 156 29.72 -10.20 -20.39
C MET A 156 29.55 -11.67 -20.02
N SER A 157 30.02 -12.10 -18.85
CA SER A 157 29.91 -13.49 -18.40
C SER A 157 28.45 -13.86 -18.12
N ARG A 158 27.69 -12.93 -17.51
CA ARG A 158 26.25 -13.13 -17.25
C ARG A 158 25.43 -13.05 -18.52
N MET A 159 25.71 -12.10 -19.40
CA MET A 159 25.04 -12.00 -20.70
C MET A 159 25.17 -13.32 -21.47
N LYS A 160 26.39 -13.87 -21.55
CA LYS A 160 26.65 -15.18 -22.17
C LYS A 160 25.87 -16.30 -21.53
N LEU A 161 25.85 -16.36 -20.20
CA LEU A 161 25.10 -17.37 -19.46
C LEU A 161 23.62 -17.35 -19.83
N PHE A 162 22.99 -16.18 -19.87
CA PHE A 162 21.57 -16.06 -20.20
C PHE A 162 21.28 -16.34 -21.68
N VAL A 163 22.14 -15.89 -22.60
CA VAL A 163 22.04 -16.25 -24.02
C VAL A 163 22.09 -17.77 -24.19
N CYS A 164 23.00 -18.46 -23.50
CA CYS A 164 23.13 -19.92 -23.58
C CYS A 164 21.93 -20.67 -22.98
N LYS A 165 21.27 -20.10 -21.96
CA LYS A 165 20.07 -20.67 -21.35
C LYS A 165 18.83 -20.55 -22.24
N LEU A 166 18.85 -19.68 -23.25
CA LEU A 166 17.78 -19.52 -24.23
C LEU A 166 18.20 -20.18 -25.55
N SER A 167 17.86 -21.46 -25.74
CA SER A 167 18.32 -22.27 -26.90
C SER A 167 18.10 -21.58 -28.25
N GLY A 168 16.90 -21.05 -28.50
CA GLY A 168 16.60 -20.33 -29.75
C GLY A 168 17.40 -19.03 -29.93
N LEU A 169 17.79 -18.36 -28.83
CA LEU A 169 18.65 -17.17 -28.92
C LEU A 169 20.11 -17.55 -29.15
N LYS A 170 20.57 -18.61 -28.48
CA LYS A 170 21.90 -19.19 -28.67
C LYS A 170 22.14 -19.52 -30.14
N GLU A 171 21.15 -20.14 -30.79
CA GLU A 171 21.17 -20.44 -32.23
C GLU A 171 21.16 -19.17 -33.09
N ALA A 172 20.23 -18.25 -32.83
CA ALA A 172 20.13 -16.99 -33.60
C ALA A 172 21.42 -16.14 -33.54
N VAL A 173 22.11 -16.12 -32.39
CA VAL A 173 23.40 -15.42 -32.23
C VAL A 173 24.51 -16.13 -33.01
N ALA A 174 24.54 -17.46 -33.01
CA ALA A 174 25.52 -18.25 -33.75
C ALA A 174 25.34 -18.14 -35.27
N GLU A 175 24.09 -18.24 -35.76
CA GLU A 175 23.74 -18.02 -37.17
C GLU A 175 24.15 -16.62 -37.62
N LYS A 176 23.81 -15.58 -36.84
CA LYS A 176 24.18 -14.21 -37.18
C LYS A 176 25.70 -14.02 -37.30
N ALA A 177 26.47 -14.79 -36.55
CA ALA A 177 27.94 -14.80 -36.59
C ALA A 177 28.53 -15.70 -37.69
N ASN A 178 27.69 -16.29 -38.55
CA ASN A 178 28.06 -17.27 -39.58
C ASN A 178 28.86 -18.44 -39.00
N ILE A 179 28.45 -18.95 -37.83
CA ILE A 179 29.01 -20.18 -37.25
C ILE A 179 28.18 -21.34 -37.83
N ILE A 180 28.71 -21.95 -38.90
CA ILE A 180 28.05 -23.05 -39.61
C ILE A 180 28.35 -24.35 -38.85
N ARG A 181 27.29 -25.06 -38.46
CA ARG A 181 27.32 -26.37 -37.79
C ARG A 181 26.44 -27.34 -38.58
N THR A 182 26.76 -28.63 -38.57
CA THR A 182 25.90 -29.69 -39.11
C THR A 182 24.66 -29.88 -38.22
N GLU A 183 23.56 -30.41 -38.76
CA GLU A 183 22.25 -30.52 -38.06
C GLU A 183 22.30 -31.27 -36.71
N GLU A 184 23.34 -32.07 -36.46
CA GLU A 184 23.54 -32.84 -35.23
C GLU A 184 24.41 -32.12 -34.17
N GLU A 185 25.11 -31.04 -34.52
CA GLU A 185 26.03 -30.35 -33.60
C GLU A 185 25.35 -29.24 -32.79
N VAL A 186 25.21 -29.45 -31.48
CA VAL A 186 24.61 -28.47 -30.57
C VAL A 186 25.54 -27.28 -30.36
N VAL A 187 25.03 -26.07 -30.61
CA VAL A 187 25.75 -24.81 -30.33
C VAL A 187 26.19 -24.77 -28.86
N THR A 188 27.48 -24.54 -28.63
CA THR A 188 28.09 -24.54 -27.29
C THR A 188 28.33 -23.13 -26.77
N LEU A 189 28.71 -23.02 -25.50
CA LEU A 189 29.08 -21.74 -24.87
C LEU A 189 30.29 -21.09 -25.55
N LYS A 190 31.21 -21.89 -26.12
CA LYS A 190 32.36 -21.41 -26.89
C LYS A 190 31.96 -20.75 -28.21
N ASP A 191 30.85 -21.21 -28.82
CA ASP A 191 30.33 -20.62 -30.05
C ASP A 191 29.70 -19.25 -29.79
N VAL A 192 29.01 -19.09 -28.65
CA VAL A 192 28.51 -17.78 -28.20
C VAL A 192 29.67 -16.83 -27.88
N ASP A 193 30.74 -17.33 -27.25
CA ASP A 193 31.96 -16.55 -27.03
C ASP A 193 32.59 -16.06 -28.34
N TYR A 194 32.67 -16.94 -29.34
CA TYR A 194 33.19 -16.61 -30.66
C TYR A 194 32.27 -15.62 -31.39
N ALA A 195 30.95 -15.83 -31.33
CA ALA A 195 29.96 -14.93 -31.91
C ALA A 195 30.06 -13.52 -31.34
N ILE A 196 30.20 -13.38 -30.02
CA ILE A 196 30.40 -12.07 -29.36
C ILE A 196 31.68 -11.40 -29.82
N LYS A 197 32.80 -12.15 -29.90
CA LYS A 197 34.09 -11.61 -30.39
C LYS A 197 34.00 -11.15 -31.85
N ARG A 198 33.25 -11.86 -32.68
CA ARG A 198 33.13 -11.60 -34.12
C ARG A 198 32.12 -10.50 -34.46
N LEU A 199 30.95 -10.49 -33.81
CA LEU A 199 29.86 -9.54 -34.07
C LEU A 199 29.98 -8.23 -33.28
N GLY A 200 30.74 -8.25 -32.19
CA GLY A 200 30.76 -7.18 -31.19
C GLY A 200 29.55 -7.22 -30.26
N THR A 201 29.74 -6.70 -29.05
CA THR A 201 28.73 -6.72 -27.97
C THR A 201 27.42 -6.05 -28.39
N ASP A 202 27.48 -4.89 -29.06
CA ASP A 202 26.27 -4.12 -29.43
C ASP A 202 25.37 -4.87 -30.41
N THR A 203 25.96 -5.60 -31.35
CA THR A 203 25.21 -6.43 -32.30
C THR A 203 24.51 -7.58 -31.57
N VAL A 204 25.20 -8.25 -30.64
CA VAL A 204 24.61 -9.33 -29.83
C VAL A 204 23.51 -8.80 -28.92
N LYS A 205 23.66 -7.58 -28.37
CA LYS A 205 22.59 -6.91 -27.62
C LYS A 205 21.34 -6.72 -28.47
N LYS A 206 21.47 -6.21 -29.71
CA LYS A 206 20.34 -6.01 -30.63
C LYS A 206 19.63 -7.33 -30.97
N VAL A 207 20.39 -8.37 -31.35
CA VAL A 207 19.83 -9.71 -31.65
C VAL A 207 19.09 -10.28 -30.45
N SER A 208 19.65 -10.13 -29.25
CA SER A 208 19.03 -10.57 -28.00
C SER A 208 17.70 -9.85 -27.74
N LEU A 209 17.65 -8.53 -27.94
CA LEU A 209 16.42 -7.75 -27.76
C LEU A 209 15.34 -8.10 -28.79
N GLU A 210 15.71 -8.33 -30.05
CA GLU A 210 14.79 -8.78 -31.10
C GLU A 210 14.19 -10.15 -30.80
N TYR A 211 15.03 -11.09 -30.33
CA TYR A 211 14.57 -12.41 -29.90
C TYR A 211 13.58 -12.33 -28.74
N ILE A 212 13.91 -11.53 -27.71
CA ILE A 212 13.04 -11.36 -26.53
C ILE A 212 11.68 -10.80 -26.96
N LYS A 213 11.66 -9.76 -27.82
CA LYS A 213 10.41 -9.19 -28.35
C LYS A 213 9.58 -10.26 -29.04
N LYS A 214 10.17 -11.04 -29.96
CA LYS A 214 9.48 -12.10 -30.69
C LYS A 214 8.94 -13.21 -29.77
N LYS A 215 9.74 -13.69 -28.82
CA LYS A 215 9.31 -14.79 -27.94
C LYS A 215 8.35 -14.36 -26.85
N SER A 216 8.39 -13.13 -26.39
CA SER A 216 7.48 -12.62 -25.35
C SER A 216 6.01 -12.63 -25.76
N SER A 217 5.73 -12.53 -27.08
CA SER A 217 4.39 -12.64 -27.67
C SER A 217 3.94 -14.10 -27.89
N GLU A 218 4.85 -15.07 -27.85
CA GLU A 218 4.56 -16.50 -28.03
C GLU A 218 4.30 -17.21 -26.68
N ILE A 219 4.47 -16.53 -25.54
CA ILE A 219 4.25 -17.11 -24.21
C ILE A 219 2.77 -17.49 -24.07
N GLU A 220 2.53 -18.77 -23.80
CA GLU A 220 1.19 -19.33 -23.66
C GLU A 220 0.39 -18.64 -22.55
N VAL A 221 -0.91 -18.54 -22.80
CA VAL A 221 -1.88 -18.03 -21.83
C VAL A 221 -2.04 -19.07 -20.72
N PRO A 222 -1.84 -18.69 -19.45
CA PRO A 222 -2.04 -19.64 -18.38
C PRO A 222 -3.52 -20.02 -18.25
N GLU A 223 -3.80 -21.28 -17.90
CA GLU A 223 -5.15 -21.85 -17.81
C GLU A 223 -6.08 -21.01 -16.91
N TRP A 224 -5.57 -20.55 -15.76
CA TRP A 224 -6.31 -19.73 -14.79
C TRP A 224 -6.75 -18.37 -15.33
N GLY A 225 -6.13 -17.90 -16.42
CA GLY A 225 -6.35 -16.60 -17.04
C GLY A 225 -7.04 -16.66 -18.40
N ALA A 226 -7.36 -17.84 -18.94
CA ALA A 226 -7.72 -18.03 -20.35
C ALA A 226 -8.83 -17.08 -20.89
N HIS A 227 -9.76 -16.63 -20.04
CA HIS A 227 -10.88 -15.78 -20.45
C HIS A 227 -10.56 -14.27 -20.57
N PHE A 228 -9.52 -13.77 -19.91
CA PHE A 228 -9.24 -12.33 -19.87
C PHE A 228 -7.75 -11.97 -19.90
N TYR A 229 -6.84 -12.94 -19.71
CA TYR A 229 -5.41 -12.71 -19.50
C TYR A 229 -4.73 -12.06 -20.71
N ASP A 230 -5.09 -12.45 -21.94
CA ASP A 230 -4.58 -11.80 -23.15
C ASP A 230 -4.93 -10.30 -23.15
N SER A 231 -6.21 -9.98 -22.95
CA SER A 231 -6.69 -8.59 -22.88
C SER A 231 -6.07 -7.84 -21.71
N TYR A 232 -5.88 -8.51 -20.57
CA TYR A 232 -5.23 -7.96 -19.39
C TYR A 232 -3.78 -7.57 -19.65
N LYS A 233 -2.96 -8.49 -20.15
CA LYS A 233 -1.54 -8.25 -20.45
C LYS A 233 -1.39 -7.14 -21.49
N ILE A 234 -2.14 -7.21 -22.59
CA ILE A 234 -2.05 -6.22 -23.67
C ILE A 234 -2.55 -4.85 -23.22
N LEU A 235 -3.69 -4.77 -22.53
CA LEU A 235 -4.20 -3.50 -22.00
C LEU A 235 -3.19 -2.86 -21.05
N LYS A 236 -2.59 -3.63 -20.14
CA LYS A 236 -1.56 -3.11 -19.24
C LYS A 236 -0.37 -2.53 -19.98
N THR A 237 0.17 -3.26 -20.96
CA THR A 237 1.28 -2.80 -21.80
C THR A 237 0.92 -1.51 -22.54
N VAL A 238 -0.23 -1.48 -23.22
CA VAL A 238 -0.67 -0.33 -24.02
C VAL A 238 -0.94 0.88 -23.11
N PHE A 239 -1.59 0.68 -21.98
CA PHE A 239 -1.89 1.75 -21.03
C PHE A 239 -0.62 2.31 -20.37
N PHE A 240 0.27 1.45 -19.88
CA PHE A 240 1.52 1.86 -19.28
C PHE A 240 2.38 2.65 -20.27
N SER A 241 2.58 2.12 -21.48
CA SER A 241 3.45 2.74 -22.50
C SER A 241 2.94 4.12 -22.95
N LYS A 242 1.62 4.30 -23.09
CA LYS A 242 1.04 5.62 -23.40
C LYS A 242 1.03 6.58 -22.23
N LEU A 243 0.90 6.08 -21.00
CA LEU A 243 0.80 6.91 -19.81
C LEU A 243 2.17 7.38 -19.30
N ALA A 244 3.20 6.53 -19.38
CA ALA A 244 4.54 6.82 -18.85
C ALA A 244 5.15 8.16 -19.33
N PRO A 245 5.04 8.55 -20.62
CA PRO A 245 5.52 9.84 -21.10
C PRO A 245 4.92 11.06 -20.40
N PHE A 246 3.66 10.99 -19.94
CA PHE A 246 3.01 12.10 -19.22
C PHE A 246 3.70 12.42 -17.88
N PHE A 247 4.44 11.47 -17.32
CA PHE A 247 5.20 11.62 -16.08
C PHE A 247 6.71 11.73 -16.32
N GLY A 248 7.13 11.92 -17.57
CA GLY A 248 8.54 11.95 -17.97
C GLY A 248 9.27 10.63 -17.71
N TYR A 249 8.53 9.52 -17.59
CA TYR A 249 9.11 8.21 -17.37
C TYR A 249 9.49 7.59 -18.72
N LYS A 250 10.77 7.23 -18.87
CA LYS A 250 11.28 6.53 -20.05
C LYS A 250 11.48 5.07 -19.68
N ASP A 251 10.67 4.21 -20.27
CA ASP A 251 10.88 2.76 -20.17
C ASP A 251 12.03 2.37 -21.08
N ASN A 252 13.23 2.26 -20.51
CA ASN A 252 14.37 1.77 -21.26
C ASN A 252 14.09 0.31 -21.64
N GLN A 253 14.29 -0.01 -22.92
CA GLN A 253 14.18 -1.35 -23.55
C GLN A 253 13.02 -2.25 -23.06
N ASN A 254 11.89 -1.67 -22.63
CA ASN A 254 10.69 -2.33 -22.11
C ASN A 254 10.90 -3.11 -20.80
N LEU A 255 11.91 -2.77 -19.98
CA LEU A 255 12.15 -3.48 -18.72
C LEU A 255 11.01 -3.27 -17.71
N ALA A 256 10.45 -2.07 -17.64
CA ALA A 256 9.36 -1.74 -16.72
C ALA A 256 8.07 -2.47 -17.12
N GLU A 257 7.77 -2.51 -18.42
CA GLU A 257 6.72 -3.35 -18.99
C GLU A 257 6.90 -4.84 -18.65
N ALA A 258 8.12 -5.36 -18.78
CA ALA A 258 8.40 -6.76 -18.47
C ALA A 258 8.18 -7.10 -16.98
N ILE A 259 8.52 -6.17 -16.07
CA ILE A 259 8.26 -6.32 -14.63
C ILE A 259 6.76 -6.31 -14.32
N LEU A 260 5.97 -5.48 -15.01
CA LEU A 260 4.51 -5.51 -14.92
C LEU A 260 3.94 -6.85 -15.36
N ASN A 261 4.52 -7.49 -16.38
CA ASN A 261 4.06 -8.79 -16.85
C ASN A 261 4.48 -9.96 -15.94
N LEU A 262 5.55 -9.80 -15.15
CA LEU A 262 5.97 -10.79 -14.16
C LEU A 262 5.10 -10.83 -12.90
N GLU A 263 4.22 -9.86 -12.69
CA GLU A 263 3.41 -9.76 -11.47
C GLU A 263 2.41 -10.92 -11.27
N THR A 264 2.12 -11.68 -12.32
CA THR A 264 1.22 -12.85 -12.22
C THR A 264 1.99 -14.15 -12.07
N LYS A 265 3.34 -14.13 -12.08
CA LYS A 265 4.14 -15.36 -12.05
C LYS A 265 3.95 -16.17 -10.78
N GLY A 266 3.76 -15.50 -9.64
CA GLY A 266 3.46 -16.15 -8.38
C GLY A 266 2.14 -16.92 -8.40
N VAL A 267 1.20 -16.57 -9.28
CA VAL A 267 -0.02 -17.36 -9.51
C VAL A 267 0.36 -18.74 -10.05
N ASP A 268 1.20 -18.80 -11.07
CA ASP A 268 1.69 -20.09 -11.62
C ASP A 268 2.41 -20.91 -10.55
N ILE A 269 3.17 -20.25 -9.67
CA ILE A 269 3.87 -20.92 -8.56
C ILE A 269 2.86 -21.51 -7.57
N PHE A 270 1.84 -20.75 -7.18
CA PHE A 270 0.79 -21.23 -6.29
C PHE A 270 0.02 -22.40 -6.90
N LEU A 271 -0.30 -22.36 -8.19
CA LEU A 271 -1.07 -23.42 -8.85
C LEU A 271 -0.26 -24.68 -9.12
N ASN A 272 1.04 -24.55 -9.40
CA ASN A 272 1.94 -25.70 -9.54
C ASN A 272 2.29 -26.35 -8.20
N LYS A 273 2.28 -25.58 -7.11
CA LYS A 273 2.62 -26.05 -5.75
C LYS A 273 1.41 -26.22 -4.84
N GLY A 274 0.21 -25.93 -5.29
CA GLY A 274 -0.99 -25.86 -4.48
C GLY A 274 -2.21 -26.48 -5.17
N ASN A 275 -3.39 -26.16 -4.66
CA ASN A 275 -4.66 -26.71 -5.11
C ASN A 275 -5.13 -25.99 -6.39
N LYS A 276 -5.44 -26.75 -7.46
CA LYS A 276 -5.97 -26.21 -8.72
C LYS A 276 -7.29 -25.45 -8.54
N ASN A 277 -8.09 -25.76 -7.52
CA ASN A 277 -9.30 -25.03 -7.18
C ASN A 277 -9.03 -23.57 -6.78
N PHE A 278 -7.79 -23.23 -6.43
CA PHE A 278 -7.36 -21.87 -6.13
C PHE A 278 -7.38 -20.96 -7.37
N MET A 279 -7.43 -21.52 -8.59
CA MET A 279 -7.59 -20.77 -9.85
C MET A 279 -8.80 -19.83 -9.84
N LYS A 280 -9.87 -20.19 -9.12
CA LYS A 280 -11.10 -19.35 -9.03
C LYS A 280 -10.86 -17.96 -8.43
N PHE A 281 -9.75 -17.78 -7.72
CA PHE A 281 -9.34 -16.52 -7.12
C PHE A 281 -8.44 -15.66 -8.02
N TYR A 282 -8.17 -16.09 -9.26
CA TYR A 282 -7.35 -15.35 -10.23
C TYR A 282 -8.06 -15.09 -11.56
N ASN A 283 -9.38 -15.30 -11.62
CA ASN A 283 -10.14 -15.23 -12.86
C ASN A 283 -10.56 -13.80 -13.29
N SER A 284 -10.02 -12.76 -12.65
CA SER A 284 -10.35 -11.35 -12.92
C SER A 284 -9.30 -10.39 -12.32
N PRO A 285 -9.05 -9.21 -12.93
CA PRO A 285 -8.14 -8.19 -12.39
C PRO A 285 -8.35 -7.81 -10.92
N THR A 286 -9.59 -7.51 -10.52
CA THR A 286 -9.98 -7.15 -9.15
C THR A 286 -9.61 -8.27 -8.19
N LYS A 287 -9.80 -9.54 -8.54
CA LYS A 287 -9.35 -10.65 -7.69
C LYS A 287 -7.83 -10.80 -7.67
N ILE A 288 -7.14 -10.59 -8.80
CA ILE A 288 -5.67 -10.62 -8.84
C ILE A 288 -5.10 -9.59 -7.87
N TYR A 289 -5.69 -8.40 -7.76
CA TYR A 289 -5.18 -7.32 -6.90
C TYR A 289 -5.83 -7.25 -5.52
N SER A 290 -6.94 -7.98 -5.31
CA SER A 290 -7.71 -7.97 -4.06
C SER A 290 -6.89 -8.38 -2.85
N GLU A 291 -7.07 -7.63 -1.78
CA GLU A 291 -6.52 -7.97 -0.47
C GLU A 291 -7.10 -9.29 0.07
N LEU A 292 -8.36 -9.64 -0.22
CA LEU A 292 -8.93 -10.93 0.20
C LEU A 292 -8.21 -12.12 -0.42
N THR A 293 -7.79 -11.98 -1.68
CA THR A 293 -6.99 -13.00 -2.36
C THR A 293 -5.62 -13.11 -1.68
N ARG A 294 -4.99 -11.99 -1.31
CA ARG A 294 -3.75 -12.00 -0.50
C ARG A 294 -3.94 -12.71 0.83
N PHE A 295 -5.07 -12.49 1.49
CA PHE A 295 -5.39 -13.14 2.76
C PHE A 295 -5.54 -14.65 2.58
N LEU A 296 -6.30 -15.10 1.57
CA LEU A 296 -6.45 -16.52 1.23
C LEU A 296 -5.11 -17.17 0.88
N GLU A 297 -4.24 -16.49 0.14
CA GLU A 297 -2.90 -16.98 -0.16
C GLU A 297 -2.06 -17.13 1.11
N LYS A 298 -2.14 -16.20 2.07
CA LYS A 298 -1.46 -16.34 3.36
C LYS A 298 -2.02 -17.51 4.19
N ILE A 299 -3.34 -17.70 4.22
CA ILE A 299 -3.97 -18.86 4.87
C ILE A 299 -3.46 -20.17 4.27
N ASN A 300 -3.36 -20.25 2.94
CA ASN A 300 -2.98 -21.49 2.28
C ASN A 300 -1.46 -21.71 2.29
N PHE A 301 -0.68 -20.68 1.97
CA PHE A 301 0.74 -20.80 1.64
C PHE A 301 1.69 -20.14 2.64
N GLY A 302 1.18 -19.31 3.55
CA GLY A 302 1.98 -18.51 4.48
C GLY A 302 2.70 -17.34 3.83
N LYS A 303 2.48 -17.12 2.52
CA LYS A 303 2.98 -16.00 1.74
C LYS A 303 1.91 -15.58 0.75
N ASP A 304 1.83 -14.29 0.47
CA ASP A 304 0.95 -13.75 -0.56
C ASP A 304 1.67 -13.58 -1.91
N LEU A 305 0.91 -13.28 -2.97
CA LEU A 305 1.40 -13.10 -4.34
C LEU A 305 2.48 -12.02 -4.40
N ILE A 306 2.31 -10.93 -3.67
CA ILE A 306 3.24 -9.80 -3.68
C ILE A 306 4.59 -10.26 -3.13
N GLN A 307 4.60 -11.02 -2.04
CA GLN A 307 5.78 -11.63 -1.42
C GLN A 307 6.43 -12.68 -2.31
N VAL A 308 5.65 -13.61 -2.87
CA VAL A 308 6.16 -14.67 -3.74
C VAL A 308 6.85 -14.09 -4.96
N ASN A 309 6.21 -13.15 -5.63
CA ASN A 309 6.80 -12.43 -6.76
C ASN A 309 8.02 -11.60 -6.34
N LYS A 310 8.01 -10.99 -5.15
CA LYS A 310 9.18 -10.26 -4.66
C LYS A 310 10.38 -11.20 -4.60
N ILE A 311 10.22 -12.36 -3.96
CA ILE A 311 11.26 -13.39 -3.84
C ILE A 311 11.70 -13.86 -5.23
N TYR A 312 10.75 -14.15 -6.12
CA TYR A 312 11.02 -14.55 -7.50
C TYR A 312 11.86 -13.51 -8.25
N ILE A 313 11.54 -12.23 -8.13
CA ILE A 313 12.22 -11.12 -8.82
C ILE A 313 13.56 -10.74 -8.16
N THR A 314 13.71 -10.87 -6.83
CA THR A 314 15.02 -10.62 -6.19
C THR A 314 16.06 -11.68 -6.56
N SER A 315 15.65 -12.90 -6.91
CA SER A 315 16.57 -13.92 -7.48
C SER A 315 17.07 -13.59 -8.89
N VAL A 316 16.51 -12.56 -9.55
CA VAL A 316 16.82 -12.16 -10.93
C VAL A 316 17.89 -11.06 -10.93
N ARG A 317 17.62 -9.84 -10.38
CA ARG A 317 18.64 -8.74 -10.29
C ARG A 317 18.23 -7.59 -9.35
N LYS A 318 19.19 -6.70 -9.00
CA LYS A 318 18.93 -5.50 -8.19
C LYS A 318 18.09 -4.40 -8.88
N PRO A 319 18.30 -4.03 -10.17
CA PRO A 319 17.49 -2.99 -10.82
C PRO A 319 16.01 -3.37 -10.97
N THR A 320 15.73 -4.64 -11.27
CA THR A 320 14.37 -5.19 -11.35
C THR A 320 13.68 -5.22 -9.98
N THR A 321 14.46 -5.41 -8.91
CA THR A 321 13.98 -5.34 -7.53
C THR A 321 13.39 -3.97 -7.18
N ALA A 322 14.03 -2.88 -7.64
CA ALA A 322 13.56 -1.51 -7.38
C ALA A 322 12.27 -1.21 -8.16
N LEU A 323 12.17 -1.60 -9.43
CA LEU A 323 10.91 -1.48 -10.18
C LEU A 323 9.79 -2.25 -9.50
N TYR A 324 10.07 -3.46 -9.04
CA TYR A 324 9.07 -4.22 -8.30
C TYR A 324 8.70 -3.59 -6.94
N ASP A 325 9.61 -2.89 -6.24
CA ASP A 325 9.22 -2.07 -5.08
C ASP A 325 8.15 -1.03 -5.46
N GLY A 326 8.27 -0.42 -6.63
CA GLY A 326 7.28 0.53 -7.13
C GLY A 326 5.94 -0.14 -7.39
N TYR A 327 5.94 -1.37 -7.93
CA TYR A 327 4.73 -2.17 -8.07
C TYR A 327 4.08 -2.50 -6.71
N VAL A 328 4.86 -2.86 -5.68
CA VAL A 328 4.34 -3.07 -4.31
C VAL A 328 3.69 -1.80 -3.78
N LEU A 329 4.32 -0.64 -3.95
CA LEU A 329 3.75 0.65 -3.53
C LEU A 329 2.48 1.01 -4.33
N ALA A 330 2.39 0.58 -5.60
CA ALA A 330 1.18 0.77 -6.41
C ALA A 330 0.00 -0.03 -5.85
N HIS A 331 0.25 -1.27 -5.42
CA HIS A 331 -0.73 -2.10 -4.72
C HIS A 331 -1.23 -1.44 -3.44
N LEU A 332 -0.32 -0.91 -2.63
CA LEU A 332 -0.70 -0.19 -1.41
C LEU A 332 -1.50 1.08 -1.72
N ALA A 333 -1.12 1.83 -2.75
CA ALA A 333 -1.86 3.02 -3.17
C ALA A 333 -3.30 2.69 -3.60
N ARG A 334 -3.52 1.52 -4.22
CA ARG A 334 -4.86 1.03 -4.59
C ARG A 334 -5.62 0.44 -3.40
N TYR A 335 -4.93 -0.29 -2.53
CA TYR A 335 -5.47 -1.03 -1.39
C TYR A 335 -4.65 -0.75 -0.11
N PRO A 336 -4.89 0.39 0.57
CA PRO A 336 -4.07 0.84 1.70
C PRO A 336 -4.08 -0.09 2.92
N HIS A 337 -5.12 -0.92 3.01
CA HIS A 337 -5.34 -1.88 4.09
C HIS A 337 -4.56 -3.18 3.93
N ILE A 338 -3.84 -3.39 2.81
CA ILE A 338 -2.90 -4.50 2.71
C ILE A 338 -1.78 -4.30 3.74
N THR A 339 -1.48 -5.37 4.48
CA THR A 339 -0.35 -5.43 5.42
C THR A 339 0.76 -6.27 4.81
N LEU A 340 1.90 -5.63 4.57
CA LEU A 340 3.10 -6.28 4.05
C LEU A 340 3.81 -7.07 5.16
N ASP A 341 4.50 -8.14 4.78
CA ASP A 341 5.37 -8.82 5.71
C ASP A 341 6.59 -7.94 6.05
N LYS A 342 6.96 -7.89 7.34
CA LYS A 342 8.07 -7.03 7.82
C LYS A 342 9.43 -7.38 7.19
N SER A 343 9.60 -8.59 6.67
CA SER A 343 10.78 -9.01 5.92
C SER A 343 10.85 -8.39 4.53
N MET A 344 9.73 -7.93 3.96
CA MET A 344 9.73 -7.17 2.72
C MET A 344 10.34 -5.80 2.96
N LYS A 345 11.49 -5.55 2.33
CA LYS A 345 12.19 -4.27 2.38
C LYS A 345 12.05 -3.54 1.05
N LEU A 346 11.57 -2.29 1.12
CA LEU A 346 11.27 -1.45 -0.03
C LEU A 346 12.25 -0.28 -0.10
N SER A 347 12.87 -0.11 -1.26
CA SER A 347 13.70 1.06 -1.56
C SER A 347 12.83 2.26 -1.98
N LEU A 348 13.20 3.47 -1.58
CA LEU A 348 12.55 4.70 -2.02
C LEU A 348 13.51 5.54 -2.86
N ASN A 349 13.12 5.79 -4.11
CA ASN A 349 13.74 6.80 -4.95
C ASN A 349 12.72 7.31 -5.99
N LYS A 350 13.09 8.34 -6.73
CA LYS A 350 12.20 8.98 -7.72
C LYS A 350 11.72 8.01 -8.80
N ILE A 351 12.57 7.09 -9.28
CA ILE A 351 12.19 6.11 -10.31
C ILE A 351 11.12 5.16 -9.77
N VAL A 352 11.34 4.64 -8.55
CA VAL A 352 10.41 3.73 -7.86
C VAL A 352 9.05 4.38 -7.66
N LEU A 353 9.03 5.61 -7.16
CA LEU A 353 7.79 6.34 -6.91
C LEU A 353 7.05 6.70 -8.21
N ASN A 354 7.77 7.13 -9.25
CA ASN A 354 7.17 7.40 -10.56
C ASN A 354 6.56 6.13 -11.16
N PHE A 355 7.29 5.02 -11.10
CA PHE A 355 6.80 3.73 -11.59
C PHE A 355 5.56 3.28 -10.81
N SER A 356 5.57 3.44 -9.47
CA SER A 356 4.43 3.15 -8.60
C SER A 356 3.15 3.89 -9.02
N LEU A 357 3.27 5.19 -9.29
CA LEU A 357 2.15 6.02 -9.74
C LEU A 357 1.55 5.50 -11.06
N ILE A 358 2.40 5.24 -12.05
CA ILE A 358 1.96 4.76 -13.37
C ILE A 358 1.34 3.36 -13.25
N CYS A 359 1.94 2.48 -12.45
CA CYS A 359 1.41 1.14 -12.18
C CYS A 359 0.04 1.19 -11.50
N ASN A 360 -0.16 2.07 -10.52
CA ASN A 360 -1.45 2.20 -9.84
C ASN A 360 -2.56 2.61 -10.83
N LEU A 361 -2.29 3.59 -11.71
CA LEU A 361 -3.23 3.98 -12.76
C LEU A 361 -3.47 2.86 -13.77
N THR A 362 -2.45 2.04 -14.05
CA THR A 362 -2.57 0.86 -14.91
C THR A 362 -3.44 -0.23 -14.27
N ILE A 363 -3.29 -0.48 -12.97
CA ILE A 363 -4.15 -1.38 -12.18
C ILE A 363 -5.61 -0.92 -12.28
N LEU A 364 -5.87 0.36 -11.98
CA LEU A 364 -7.21 0.95 -12.10
C LEU A 364 -7.80 0.81 -13.51
N ALA A 365 -6.98 0.98 -14.56
CA ALA A 365 -7.40 0.80 -15.95
C ALA A 365 -7.86 -0.63 -16.22
N THR A 366 -7.14 -1.64 -15.74
CA THR A 366 -7.57 -3.04 -15.95
C THR A 366 -8.91 -3.35 -15.29
N GLU A 367 -9.13 -2.89 -14.05
CA GLU A 367 -10.41 -3.03 -13.34
C GLU A 367 -11.54 -2.30 -14.08
N ALA A 368 -11.26 -1.08 -14.58
CA ALA A 368 -12.24 -0.26 -15.28
C ALA A 368 -12.63 -0.78 -16.67
N PHE A 369 -11.68 -1.25 -17.48
CA PHE A 369 -11.94 -1.66 -18.87
C PHE A 369 -12.38 -3.11 -19.00
N ILE A 370 -11.78 -4.03 -18.23
CA ILE A 370 -12.03 -5.47 -18.36
C ILE A 370 -13.27 -5.86 -17.56
N GLU A 371 -13.38 -5.41 -16.31
CA GLU A 371 -14.52 -5.74 -15.43
C GLU A 371 -15.64 -4.71 -15.47
N LYS A 372 -15.39 -3.52 -16.04
CA LYS A 372 -16.34 -2.40 -16.01
C LYS A 372 -16.66 -1.96 -14.59
N ASP A 373 -15.67 -2.06 -13.69
CA ASP A 373 -15.82 -1.62 -12.31
C ASP A 373 -16.03 -0.10 -12.28
N LYS A 374 -17.22 0.31 -11.81
CA LYS A 374 -17.63 1.72 -11.79
C LYS A 374 -16.79 2.54 -10.81
N TYR A 375 -16.34 1.94 -9.72
CA TYR A 375 -15.52 2.61 -8.71
C TYR A 375 -14.13 2.90 -9.28
N ALA A 376 -13.45 1.89 -9.81
CA ALA A 376 -12.14 2.01 -10.44
C ALA A 376 -12.18 2.98 -11.62
N ASN A 377 -13.23 2.93 -12.44
CA ASN A 377 -13.45 3.90 -13.52
C ASN A 377 -13.55 5.34 -12.98
N SER A 378 -14.38 5.58 -11.96
CA SER A 378 -14.54 6.92 -11.35
C SER A 378 -13.20 7.45 -10.81
N VAL A 379 -12.47 6.61 -10.08
CA VAL A 379 -11.16 6.96 -9.52
C VAL A 379 -10.13 7.22 -10.62
N LEU A 380 -10.07 6.37 -11.64
CA LEU A 380 -9.16 6.51 -12.78
C LEU A 380 -9.39 7.83 -13.51
N VAL A 381 -10.63 8.14 -13.87
CA VAL A 381 -11.00 9.37 -14.59
C VAL A 381 -10.61 10.61 -13.77
N HIS A 382 -10.92 10.62 -12.47
CA HIS A 382 -10.55 11.74 -11.59
C HIS A 382 -9.04 11.95 -11.49
N LYS A 383 -8.25 10.87 -11.41
CA LYS A 383 -6.78 10.97 -11.37
C LYS A 383 -6.18 11.34 -12.73
N LEU A 384 -6.75 10.86 -13.85
CA LEU A 384 -6.29 11.21 -15.19
C LEU A 384 -6.56 12.68 -15.53
N LYS A 385 -7.69 13.26 -15.12
CA LYS A 385 -7.96 14.70 -15.27
C LYS A 385 -6.84 15.57 -14.67
N ARG A 386 -6.12 15.08 -13.64
CA ARG A 386 -4.99 15.80 -13.02
C ARG A 386 -3.74 15.85 -13.90
N THR A 387 -3.62 14.99 -14.91
CA THR A 387 -2.50 15.01 -15.88
C THR A 387 -2.57 16.20 -16.84
N GLY A 388 -3.62 17.03 -16.76
CA GLY A 388 -3.82 18.18 -17.64
C GLY A 388 -4.62 17.86 -18.90
N MET A 389 -5.18 16.65 -19.00
CA MET A 389 -6.13 16.28 -20.04
C MET A 389 -7.50 16.93 -19.75
N ASP A 390 -7.96 17.78 -20.67
CA ASP A 390 -9.37 18.16 -20.74
C ASP A 390 -10.24 16.95 -21.16
N GLU A 391 -11.56 17.08 -21.07
CA GLU A 391 -12.47 15.95 -21.31
C GLU A 391 -12.35 15.34 -22.71
N ASN A 392 -12.15 16.18 -23.73
CA ASN A 392 -11.97 15.72 -25.12
C ASN A 392 -10.65 14.95 -25.28
N LYS A 393 -9.56 15.47 -24.73
CA LYS A 393 -8.25 14.78 -24.74
C LYS A 393 -8.31 13.47 -23.97
N LEU A 394 -9.00 13.45 -22.83
CA LEU A 394 -9.16 12.25 -22.03
C LEU A 394 -9.94 11.18 -22.80
N LEU A 395 -11.04 11.54 -23.46
CA LEU A 395 -11.80 10.62 -24.33
C LEU A 395 -10.92 10.07 -25.44
N LEU A 396 -10.23 10.93 -26.19
CA LEU A 396 -9.31 10.50 -27.26
C LEU A 396 -8.19 9.59 -26.73
N PHE A 397 -7.63 9.90 -25.55
CA PHE A 397 -6.62 9.06 -24.92
C PHE A 397 -7.18 7.67 -24.62
N LEU A 398 -8.33 7.58 -23.97
CA LEU A 398 -8.97 6.32 -23.60
C LEU A 398 -9.44 5.52 -24.82
N ASP A 399 -9.97 6.18 -25.85
CA ASP A 399 -10.37 5.53 -27.11
C ASP A 399 -9.16 4.98 -27.86
N ASN A 400 -8.05 5.72 -27.89
CA ASN A 400 -6.81 5.25 -28.49
C ASN A 400 -6.25 4.01 -27.77
N ILE A 401 -6.37 3.94 -26.44
CA ILE A 401 -6.03 2.73 -25.67
C ILE A 401 -6.87 1.54 -26.16
N VAL A 402 -8.20 1.71 -26.19
CA VAL A 402 -9.12 0.63 -26.59
C VAL A 402 -8.83 0.16 -28.02
N ASN A 403 -8.68 1.10 -28.95
CA ASN A 403 -8.43 0.81 -30.36
C ASN A 403 -7.11 0.05 -30.55
N GLU A 404 -6.04 0.47 -29.88
CA GLU A 404 -4.73 -0.17 -29.99
C GLU A 404 -4.71 -1.55 -29.32
N THR A 405 -5.31 -1.70 -28.15
CA THR A 405 -5.45 -3.02 -27.51
C THR A 405 -6.26 -3.99 -28.38
N ASN A 406 -7.41 -3.56 -28.91
CA ASN A 406 -8.22 -4.41 -29.78
C ASN A 406 -7.50 -4.75 -31.09
N LYS A 407 -6.72 -3.81 -31.66
CA LYS A 407 -5.90 -4.07 -32.84
C LYS A 407 -4.86 -5.15 -32.56
N ILE A 408 -4.06 -5.00 -31.49
CA ILE A 408 -3.04 -6.00 -31.11
C ILE A 408 -3.69 -7.37 -30.86
N MET A 409 -4.83 -7.42 -30.17
CA MET A 409 -5.60 -8.66 -29.96
C MET A 409 -5.96 -9.33 -31.29
N ASN A 410 -6.49 -8.57 -32.26
CA ASN A 410 -6.86 -9.10 -33.57
C ASN A 410 -5.63 -9.57 -34.36
N ASP A 411 -4.52 -8.84 -34.29
CA ASP A 411 -3.26 -9.18 -34.97
C ASP A 411 -2.67 -10.52 -34.46
N ILE A 412 -2.91 -10.88 -33.19
CA ILE A 412 -2.53 -12.20 -32.62
C ILE A 412 -3.63 -13.27 -32.77
N GLY A 413 -4.65 -13.02 -33.59
CA GLY A 413 -5.74 -13.96 -33.87
C GLY A 413 -6.75 -14.12 -32.73
N LYS A 414 -6.80 -13.19 -31.77
CA LYS A 414 -7.76 -13.17 -30.66
C LYS A 414 -8.82 -12.10 -30.90
N ARG A 415 -10.04 -12.30 -30.39
CA ARG A 415 -11.13 -11.34 -30.59
C ARG A 415 -10.95 -10.13 -29.65
N GLY A 416 -10.68 -8.95 -30.21
CA GLY A 416 -10.72 -7.69 -29.45
C GLY A 416 -12.15 -7.33 -29.03
N ASN A 417 -12.42 -7.27 -27.72
CA ASN A 417 -13.75 -6.99 -27.17
C ASN A 417 -13.77 -5.84 -26.16
N LEU A 418 -12.67 -5.10 -25.99
CA LEU A 418 -12.65 -3.94 -25.10
C LEU A 418 -13.53 -2.83 -25.68
N LYS A 419 -14.26 -2.17 -24.80
CA LYS A 419 -15.13 -1.04 -25.13
C LYS A 419 -14.66 0.19 -24.37
N GLY A 420 -14.97 1.37 -24.90
CA GLY A 420 -14.78 2.63 -24.18
C GLY A 420 -15.49 2.64 -22.83
N ILE A 421 -14.93 3.37 -21.87
CA ILE A 421 -15.49 3.59 -20.53
C ILE A 421 -16.17 4.96 -20.47
N ASN A 422 -17.16 5.09 -19.58
CA ASN A 422 -17.85 6.36 -19.39
C ASN A 422 -17.00 7.31 -18.52
N ILE A 423 -16.82 8.55 -18.99
CA ILE A 423 -16.08 9.59 -18.26
C ILE A 423 -16.93 10.29 -17.17
N SER A 424 -18.24 10.03 -17.08
CA SER A 424 -19.07 10.50 -15.97
C SER A 424 -18.76 9.69 -14.72
N GLY A 425 -17.91 10.23 -13.84
CA GLY A 425 -17.60 9.63 -12.54
C GLY A 425 -18.86 9.46 -11.69
N THR A 426 -18.95 8.36 -10.95
CA THR A 426 -19.95 8.24 -9.87
C THR A 426 -19.32 8.79 -8.58
N PRO A 427 -19.96 9.74 -7.89
CA PRO A 427 -19.41 10.32 -6.68
C PRO A 427 -19.37 9.28 -5.56
N ILE A 428 -18.22 9.19 -4.88
CA ILE A 428 -18.00 8.29 -3.74
C ILE A 428 -18.35 9.03 -2.46
N ARG A 429 -19.37 8.56 -1.73
CA ARG A 429 -19.84 9.16 -0.47
C ARG A 429 -19.28 8.42 0.73
N ILE A 430 -18.36 9.05 1.47
CA ILE A 430 -17.69 8.38 2.59
C ILE A 430 -18.66 7.96 3.70
N ARG A 431 -19.77 8.70 3.87
CA ARG A 431 -20.75 8.44 4.93
C ARG A 431 -21.44 7.08 4.80
N GLU A 432 -21.44 6.47 3.63
CA GLU A 432 -21.97 5.12 3.40
C GLU A 432 -21.10 4.04 4.07
N PHE A 433 -19.84 4.38 4.37
CA PHE A 433 -18.84 3.47 4.94
C PHE A 433 -18.66 3.64 6.46
N LEU A 434 -19.41 4.55 7.10
CA LEU A 434 -19.20 4.93 8.50
C LEU A 434 -20.52 4.97 9.28
N ALA A 435 -20.45 4.66 10.57
CA ALA A 435 -21.60 4.76 11.46
C ALA A 435 -21.99 6.23 11.70
N LYS A 436 -23.30 6.49 11.80
CA LYS A 436 -23.86 7.82 12.06
C LYS A 436 -23.77 8.17 13.55
N GLU A 437 -22.62 8.66 13.99
CA GLU A 437 -22.38 9.00 15.40
C GLU A 437 -21.45 10.23 15.55
N PRO A 438 -21.51 10.97 16.68
CA PRO A 438 -20.74 12.22 16.87
C PRO A 438 -19.23 12.07 16.74
N ASN A 439 -18.66 10.92 17.13
CA ASN A 439 -17.22 10.68 16.98
C ASN A 439 -16.82 10.54 15.51
N THR A 440 -17.67 9.92 14.68
CA THR A 440 -17.50 9.88 13.23
C THR A 440 -17.55 11.29 12.64
N ASP A 441 -18.52 12.12 13.06
CA ASP A 441 -18.64 13.50 12.56
C ASP A 441 -17.40 14.34 12.88
N ARG A 442 -16.85 14.20 14.09
CA ARG A 442 -15.58 14.86 14.49
C ARG A 442 -14.41 14.40 13.63
N PHE A 443 -14.32 13.11 13.35
CA PHE A 443 -13.28 12.55 12.48
C PHE A 443 -13.39 13.12 11.06
N LEU A 444 -14.59 13.10 10.45
CA LEU A 444 -14.81 13.65 9.10
C LEU A 444 -14.58 15.16 9.04
N ASN A 445 -14.98 15.91 10.07
CA ASN A 445 -14.70 17.34 10.14
C ASN A 445 -13.20 17.64 10.18
N SER A 446 -12.38 16.74 10.73
CA SER A 446 -10.93 16.89 10.68
C SER A 446 -10.37 16.81 9.26
N PHE A 447 -11.01 16.04 8.36
CA PHE A 447 -10.65 16.02 6.94
C PHE A 447 -11.09 17.27 6.19
N LYS A 448 -12.18 17.92 6.62
CA LYS A 448 -12.53 19.26 6.09
C LYS A 448 -11.47 20.29 6.45
N GLU A 449 -10.98 20.26 7.70
CA GLU A 449 -9.88 21.13 8.15
C GLU A 449 -8.53 20.76 7.53
N PHE A 450 -8.33 19.49 7.18
CA PHE A 450 -7.10 19.00 6.54
C PHE A 450 -6.83 19.66 5.19
N LYS A 451 -7.87 20.07 4.46
CA LYS A 451 -7.75 20.82 3.20
C LYS A 451 -6.82 22.04 3.34
N ASP A 452 -6.94 22.76 4.45
CA ASP A 452 -6.14 23.95 4.73
C ASP A 452 -4.82 23.62 5.41
N LYS A 453 -4.83 22.67 6.36
CA LYS A 453 -3.66 22.38 7.22
C LYS A 453 -2.63 21.48 6.58
N LYS A 454 -3.03 20.66 5.60
CA LYS A 454 -2.16 19.71 4.87
C LYS A 454 -1.41 18.70 5.75
N ARG A 455 -1.69 18.62 7.05
CA ARG A 455 -1.03 17.73 8.01
C ARG A 455 -2.09 17.07 8.87
N LEU A 456 -2.07 15.74 8.92
CA LEU A 456 -3.01 14.96 9.69
C LEU A 456 -2.32 13.72 10.27
N VAL A 457 -2.65 13.37 11.50
CA VAL A 457 -2.14 12.16 12.15
C VAL A 457 -3.33 11.38 12.69
N ILE A 458 -3.57 10.18 12.18
CA ILE A 458 -4.70 9.34 12.55
C ILE A 458 -4.24 8.27 13.53
N LYS A 459 -4.79 8.31 14.75
CA LYS A 459 -4.62 7.25 15.75
C LYS A 459 -5.71 6.20 15.59
N TYR A 460 -5.37 4.93 15.49
CA TYR A 460 -6.36 3.88 15.20
C TYR A 460 -6.27 2.64 16.09
N GLU A 461 -7.37 1.89 16.22
CA GLU A 461 -7.42 0.62 16.96
C GLU A 461 -7.19 -0.59 16.05
N ASP A 462 -7.88 -0.62 14.89
CA ASP A 462 -7.74 -1.66 13.86
C ASP A 462 -7.07 -1.06 12.62
N ASP A 463 -5.91 -1.62 12.24
CA ASP A 463 -5.10 -1.15 11.11
C ASP A 463 -5.87 -1.29 9.79
N THR A 464 -6.42 -2.46 9.55
CA THR A 464 -7.05 -2.85 8.29
C THR A 464 -8.28 -1.99 7.99
N TYR A 465 -9.22 -1.87 8.92
CA TYR A 465 -10.44 -1.09 8.74
C TYR A 465 -10.15 0.40 8.62
N THR A 466 -9.23 0.93 9.43
CA THR A 466 -8.84 2.34 9.33
C THR A 466 -8.29 2.66 7.96
N HIS A 467 -7.39 1.83 7.44
CA HIS A 467 -6.80 2.05 6.12
C HIS A 467 -7.77 1.75 4.98
N TYR A 468 -8.75 0.87 5.18
CA TYR A 468 -9.87 0.68 4.25
C TYR A 468 -10.68 1.98 4.12
N ILE A 469 -11.11 2.56 5.25
CA ILE A 469 -11.82 3.85 5.28
C ILE A 469 -10.94 4.97 4.71
N LEU A 470 -9.66 5.01 5.05
CA LEU A 470 -8.74 6.01 4.51
C LEU A 470 -8.64 5.93 2.98
N GLY A 471 -8.60 4.72 2.41
CA GLY A 471 -8.68 4.55 0.96
C GLY A 471 -9.95 5.16 0.36
N ARG A 472 -11.10 4.93 0.98
CA ARG A 472 -12.37 5.54 0.55
C ARG A 472 -12.37 7.07 0.68
N ILE A 473 -11.71 7.62 1.70
CA ILE A 473 -11.56 9.06 1.88
C ILE A 473 -10.68 9.66 0.78
N LEU A 474 -9.55 9.01 0.46
CA LEU A 474 -8.63 9.46 -0.59
C LEU A 474 -9.28 9.47 -1.98
N ASP A 475 -10.23 8.58 -2.21
CA ASP A 475 -10.97 8.48 -3.47
C ASP A 475 -12.28 9.28 -3.48
N SER A 476 -12.67 9.90 -2.36
CA SER A 476 -13.92 10.67 -2.24
C SER A 476 -13.78 12.10 -2.75
N GLU A 477 -14.85 12.59 -3.37
CA GLU A 477 -15.03 13.98 -3.78
C GLU A 477 -15.24 14.92 -2.58
N GLU A 478 -15.75 14.42 -1.45
CA GLU A 478 -16.14 15.23 -0.28
C GLU A 478 -15.00 16.08 0.28
N PHE A 479 -13.76 15.63 0.09
CA PHE A 479 -12.54 16.28 0.60
C PHE A 479 -11.60 16.76 -0.52
N GLU A 480 -12.03 16.71 -1.78
CA GLU A 480 -11.22 17.08 -2.96
C GLU A 480 -9.89 16.32 -3.08
N LEU A 481 -9.83 15.11 -2.49
CA LEU A 481 -8.64 14.24 -2.53
C LEU A 481 -8.66 13.28 -3.72
N ASN A 482 -9.83 12.97 -4.28
CA ASN A 482 -10.01 12.07 -5.43
C ASN A 482 -9.18 12.47 -6.67
N THR A 483 -8.96 13.77 -6.89
CA THR A 483 -8.14 14.30 -8.00
C THR A 483 -6.65 14.41 -7.66
N LYS A 484 -6.27 14.11 -6.41
CA LYS A 484 -4.89 14.20 -5.93
C LYS A 484 -4.15 12.89 -6.19
N LEU A 485 -2.90 13.01 -6.63
CA LEU A 485 -2.01 11.86 -6.75
C LEU A 485 -1.46 11.51 -5.36
N CYS A 486 -1.61 10.24 -4.96
CA CYS A 486 -1.25 9.76 -3.64
C CYS A 486 -0.23 8.61 -3.71
N CYS A 487 0.67 8.55 -2.72
CA CYS A 487 1.47 7.37 -2.44
C CYS A 487 1.32 6.96 -0.97
N ILE A 488 1.46 5.66 -0.72
CA ILE A 488 1.32 5.06 0.60
C ILE A 488 2.60 4.31 0.94
N LEU A 489 3.23 4.73 2.02
CA LEU A 489 4.54 4.27 2.47
C LEU A 489 4.37 3.46 3.76
N PRO A 490 4.62 2.14 3.74
CA PRO A 490 4.60 1.30 4.93
C PRO A 490 5.88 1.47 5.74
N CYS A 491 5.84 2.22 6.84
CA CYS A 491 7.04 2.63 7.60
C CYS A 491 7.90 1.46 8.08
N GLU A 492 7.29 0.33 8.44
CA GLU A 492 7.93 -0.91 8.90
C GLU A 492 8.76 -1.62 7.81
N CYS A 493 8.48 -1.32 6.54
CA CYS A 493 9.09 -1.97 5.37
C CYS A 493 10.08 -1.07 4.63
N LEU A 494 10.29 0.18 5.05
CA LEU A 494 11.23 1.09 4.37
C LEU A 494 12.68 0.67 4.63
N LEU A 495 13.46 0.48 3.56
CA LEU A 495 14.89 0.14 3.60
C LEU A 495 15.81 1.37 3.53
N SER A 496 15.26 2.50 3.12
CA SER A 496 16.05 3.69 2.76
C SER A 496 16.79 4.27 3.96
N GLU A 497 18.00 4.78 3.72
CA GLU A 497 18.77 5.50 4.74
C GLU A 497 18.26 6.94 4.92
N ASP A 498 17.76 7.55 3.84
CA ASP A 498 17.17 8.89 3.79
C ASP A 498 16.16 8.96 2.62
N PHE A 499 15.30 9.97 2.61
CA PHE A 499 14.48 10.35 1.45
C PHE A 499 14.40 11.88 1.32
N SER A 500 14.35 12.35 0.08
CA SER A 500 14.33 13.77 -0.24
C SER A 500 12.96 14.21 -0.75
N VAL A 501 12.62 15.48 -0.54
CA VAL A 501 11.30 16.03 -0.91
C VAL A 501 11.09 15.97 -2.43
N GLU A 502 12.17 16.13 -3.21
CA GLU A 502 12.14 16.12 -4.67
C GLU A 502 11.70 14.76 -5.25
N GLN A 503 11.92 13.67 -4.50
CA GLN A 503 11.46 12.33 -4.87
C GLN A 503 9.92 12.26 -4.93
N PHE A 504 9.22 13.11 -4.19
CA PHE A 504 7.76 13.15 -4.09
C PHE A 504 7.09 14.19 -5.00
N SER A 505 7.83 14.76 -5.96
CA SER A 505 7.38 15.90 -6.78
C SER A 505 6.05 15.71 -7.54
N TYR A 506 5.67 14.48 -7.89
CA TYR A 506 4.37 14.21 -8.55
C TYR A 506 3.22 13.95 -7.59
N PHE A 507 3.49 13.75 -6.30
CA PHE A 507 2.47 13.42 -5.32
C PHE A 507 1.94 14.68 -4.67
N ASN A 508 0.62 14.73 -4.52
CA ASN A 508 -0.04 15.79 -3.75
C ASN A 508 -0.35 15.33 -2.33
N VAL A 509 -0.47 14.01 -2.11
CA VAL A 509 -0.71 13.41 -0.80
C VAL A 509 0.30 12.30 -0.57
N VAL A 510 0.96 12.32 0.58
CA VAL A 510 1.84 11.24 1.02
C VAL A 510 1.29 10.66 2.31
N VAL A 511 1.03 9.36 2.33
CA VAL A 511 0.56 8.64 3.51
C VAL A 511 1.71 7.81 4.07
N PHE A 512 2.12 8.08 5.30
CA PHE A 512 3.02 7.19 6.03
C PHE A 512 2.18 6.30 6.96
N LYS A 513 2.07 5.04 6.58
CA LYS A 513 1.36 4.02 7.35
C LYS A 513 2.26 3.56 8.49
N ASN A 514 1.72 3.53 9.71
CA ASN A 514 2.38 2.99 10.92
C ASN A 514 3.66 3.74 11.30
N ILE A 515 3.59 5.08 11.43
CA ILE A 515 4.76 5.93 11.70
C ILE A 515 5.47 5.59 13.01
N ASP A 516 4.78 4.96 13.97
CA ASP A 516 5.37 4.44 15.20
C ASP A 516 6.37 3.30 14.96
N GLN A 517 6.38 2.70 13.77
CA GLN A 517 7.33 1.68 13.34
C GLN A 517 8.41 2.21 12.38
N LEU A 518 8.49 3.53 12.16
CA LEU A 518 9.52 4.14 11.32
C LEU A 518 10.91 3.92 11.92
N SER A 519 11.86 3.52 11.06
CA SER A 519 13.28 3.43 11.44
C SER A 519 13.78 4.77 12.01
N PRO A 520 14.51 4.78 13.15
CA PRO A 520 15.11 6.00 13.69
C PRO A 520 16.00 6.76 12.70
N SER A 521 16.65 6.06 11.76
CA SER A 521 17.49 6.67 10.72
C SER A 521 16.70 7.65 9.83
N LEU A 522 15.41 7.38 9.62
CA LEU A 522 14.53 8.16 8.73
C LEU A 522 13.79 9.30 9.44
N LEU A 523 13.96 9.47 10.75
CA LEU A 523 13.25 10.50 11.50
C LEU A 523 13.61 11.91 11.02
N ARG A 524 14.88 12.16 10.69
CA ARG A 524 15.33 13.45 10.16
C ARG A 524 14.71 13.75 8.80
N SER A 525 14.65 12.75 7.92
CA SER A 525 14.01 12.81 6.61
C SER A 525 12.53 13.14 6.74
N LEU A 526 11.85 12.46 7.67
CA LEU A 526 10.45 12.72 8.00
C LEU A 526 10.25 14.15 8.48
N VAL A 527 11.05 14.64 9.44
CA VAL A 527 10.93 16.02 9.95
C VAL A 527 11.16 17.04 8.84
N LYS A 528 12.16 16.83 7.98
CA LYS A 528 12.41 17.70 6.82
C LYS A 528 11.19 17.71 5.90
N MET A 529 10.69 16.54 5.52
CA MET A 529 9.53 16.41 4.65
C MET A 529 8.26 17.01 5.28
N TRP A 530 8.05 16.79 6.57
CA TRP A 530 6.94 17.34 7.35
C TRP A 530 6.88 18.87 7.27
N ASN A 531 8.03 19.54 7.30
CA ASN A 531 8.10 21.00 7.29
C ASN A 531 8.15 21.62 5.89
N THR A 532 8.66 20.89 4.89
CA THR A 532 8.99 21.48 3.57
C THR A 532 8.17 20.96 2.40
N PHE A 533 7.49 19.82 2.55
CA PHE A 533 6.65 19.30 1.47
C PHE A 533 5.38 20.16 1.31
N GLU A 534 5.18 20.73 0.12
CA GLU A 534 4.05 21.62 -0.16
C GLU A 534 2.70 20.90 -0.23
N GLY A 535 2.72 19.61 -0.54
CA GLY A 535 1.54 18.75 -0.55
C GLY A 535 1.08 18.38 0.86
N SER A 536 0.10 17.48 0.93
CA SER A 536 -0.48 17.01 2.17
C SER A 536 0.18 15.74 2.68
N ILE A 537 0.33 15.62 3.99
CA ILE A 537 0.89 14.44 4.65
C ILE A 537 -0.14 13.90 5.64
N ILE A 538 -0.43 12.60 5.51
CA ILE A 538 -1.22 11.84 6.47
C ILE A 538 -0.28 10.82 7.11
N LEU A 539 -0.24 10.80 8.44
CA LEU A 539 0.44 9.75 9.18
C LEU A 539 -0.60 8.89 9.89
N THR A 540 -0.34 7.60 10.05
CA THR A 540 -1.17 6.73 10.89
C THR A 540 -0.31 6.09 11.97
N PHE A 541 -0.88 5.86 13.15
CA PHE A 541 -0.20 5.11 14.21
C PHE A 541 -1.20 4.36 15.07
N SER A 542 -0.77 3.23 15.62
CA SER A 542 -1.62 2.42 16.48
C SER A 542 -1.92 3.12 17.80
N ALA A 543 -3.17 3.06 18.25
CA ALA A 543 -3.62 3.42 19.59
C ALA A 543 -2.94 2.58 20.67
N TYR A 544 -2.34 1.45 20.29
CA TYR A 544 -1.57 0.58 21.16
C TYR A 544 -0.09 0.95 21.22
N SER A 545 0.37 1.85 20.34
CA SER A 545 1.72 2.40 20.44
C SER A 545 1.78 3.39 21.61
N MET A 546 2.75 3.19 22.50
CA MET A 546 3.01 4.08 23.63
C MET A 546 3.88 5.27 23.17
N LEU A 547 3.52 5.90 22.04
CA LEU A 547 4.38 6.84 21.32
C LEU A 547 4.85 8.01 22.19
N ASP A 548 3.98 8.53 23.07
CA ASP A 548 4.33 9.62 23.98
C ASP A 548 5.30 9.19 25.11
N TYR A 549 5.48 7.88 25.34
CA TYR A 549 6.51 7.30 26.23
C TYR A 549 7.77 6.90 25.45
N SER A 550 7.62 6.19 24.33
CA SER A 550 8.72 5.55 23.61
C SER A 550 9.48 6.49 22.66
N ASN A 551 8.81 7.50 22.09
CA ASN A 551 9.42 8.45 21.16
C ASN A 551 8.85 9.86 21.37
N LYS A 552 9.32 10.52 22.43
CA LYS A 552 8.86 11.85 22.84
C LYS A 552 9.08 12.92 21.76
N GLU A 553 10.17 12.84 21.00
CA GLU A 553 10.47 13.80 19.93
C GLU A 553 9.42 13.72 18.82
N LEU A 554 9.14 12.52 18.31
CA LEU A 554 8.09 12.31 17.32
C LEU A 554 6.72 12.71 17.88
N PHE A 555 6.39 12.33 19.11
CA PHE A 555 5.12 12.75 19.73
C PHE A 555 4.96 14.29 19.78
N LEU A 556 6.01 15.02 20.17
CA LEU A 556 5.96 16.48 20.25
C LEU A 556 5.73 17.15 18.89
N LEU A 557 6.29 16.58 17.82
CA LEU A 557 6.03 16.99 16.44
C LEU A 557 4.56 16.75 16.06
N LEU A 558 4.02 15.58 16.40
CA LEU A 558 2.73 15.11 15.88
C LEU A 558 1.52 15.56 16.70
N ARG A 559 1.64 15.77 18.02
CA ARG A 559 0.50 15.87 18.98
C ARG A 559 -0.59 16.88 18.62
N LYS A 560 -0.25 17.94 17.90
CA LYS A 560 -1.18 19.00 17.48
C LYS A 560 -2.06 18.62 16.28
N TYR A 561 -1.68 17.55 15.59
CA TYR A 561 -2.30 17.05 14.37
C TYR A 561 -3.00 15.70 14.58
N ILE A 562 -2.95 15.16 15.81
CA ILE A 562 -3.55 13.87 16.16
C ILE A 562 -5.07 13.98 16.22
N VAL A 563 -5.71 13.14 15.43
CA VAL A 563 -7.14 12.84 15.45
C VAL A 563 -7.31 11.36 15.77
N ASP A 564 -8.28 11.04 16.62
CA ASP A 564 -8.61 9.64 16.91
C ASP A 564 -9.58 9.14 15.83
N PHE A 565 -9.27 8.00 15.22
CA PHE A 565 -10.24 7.25 14.44
C PHE A 565 -11.42 6.84 15.35
N PRO A 566 -12.67 6.79 14.85
CA PRO A 566 -13.83 6.43 15.67
C PRO A 566 -13.63 5.05 16.34
N SER A 567 -13.71 5.02 17.67
CA SER A 567 -13.38 3.84 18.49
C SER A 567 -14.55 2.87 18.61
N TYR A 568 -14.28 1.58 18.41
CA TYR A 568 -15.27 0.51 18.57
C TYR A 568 -15.68 0.32 20.04
N PHE A 569 -14.75 0.57 20.95
CA PHE A 569 -14.98 0.43 22.39
C PHE A 569 -15.83 1.57 22.96
N ALA A 570 -15.88 2.70 22.26
CA ALA A 570 -16.68 3.85 22.66
C ALA A 570 -18.13 3.77 22.15
N ASP A 571 -18.35 3.13 21.00
CA ASP A 571 -19.68 3.03 20.38
C ASP A 571 -19.85 1.73 19.57
N GLN A 572 -20.82 0.91 19.99
CA GLN A 572 -21.11 -0.38 19.37
C GLN A 572 -21.57 -0.26 17.91
N LYS A 573 -22.20 0.86 17.50
CA LYS A 573 -22.67 1.04 16.12
C LYS A 573 -21.51 1.15 15.13
N ILE A 574 -20.37 1.70 15.56
CA ILE A 574 -19.15 1.75 14.75
C ILE A 574 -18.67 0.32 14.47
N TYR A 575 -18.67 -0.52 15.50
CA TYR A 575 -18.25 -1.91 15.38
C TYR A 575 -19.20 -2.73 14.51
N ILE A 576 -20.52 -2.60 14.71
CA ILE A 576 -21.52 -3.25 13.86
C ILE A 576 -21.32 -2.84 12.40
N LYS A 577 -21.07 -1.54 12.14
CA LYS A 577 -20.86 -1.06 10.77
C LYS A 577 -19.62 -1.67 10.12
N MET A 578 -18.55 -1.84 10.89
CA MET A 578 -17.38 -2.57 10.43
C MET A 578 -17.75 -4.01 10.09
N VAL A 579 -18.40 -4.76 10.99
CA VAL A 579 -18.81 -6.16 10.75
C VAL A 579 -19.59 -6.28 9.44
N GLU A 580 -20.65 -5.47 9.24
CA GLU A 580 -21.44 -5.43 8.00
C GLU A 580 -20.58 -5.24 6.75
N HIS A 581 -19.59 -4.34 6.80
CA HIS A 581 -18.69 -4.10 5.68
C HIS A 581 -17.78 -5.30 5.41
N VAL A 582 -17.20 -5.88 6.46
CA VAL A 582 -16.29 -7.03 6.30
C VAL A 582 -17.04 -8.23 5.76
N THR A 583 -18.22 -8.54 6.29
CA THR A 583 -19.00 -9.71 5.87
C THR A 583 -19.56 -9.54 4.46
N SER A 584 -20.01 -8.33 4.10
CA SER A 584 -20.35 -8.00 2.71
C SER A 584 -19.15 -8.14 1.78
N TYR A 585 -17.94 -7.78 2.24
CA TYR A 585 -16.73 -7.83 1.42
C TYR A 585 -16.30 -9.29 1.14
N ILE A 586 -16.40 -10.19 2.12
CA ILE A 586 -15.97 -11.59 1.96
C ILE A 586 -17.03 -12.54 1.40
N LYS A 587 -18.28 -12.10 1.28
CA LYS A 587 -19.41 -12.91 0.78
C LYS A 587 -19.13 -13.67 -0.51
N ASN A 588 -18.38 -13.09 -1.45
CA ASN A 588 -18.08 -13.70 -2.74
C ASN A 588 -16.90 -14.70 -2.68
N CYS A 589 -16.21 -14.78 -1.56
CA CYS A 589 -15.07 -15.67 -1.32
C CYS A 589 -15.44 -16.90 -0.46
N THR A 590 -16.56 -16.86 0.25
CA THR A 590 -17.06 -17.96 1.07
C THR A 590 -18.02 -18.85 0.26
N ASN A 591 -17.69 -20.13 0.11
CA ASN A 591 -18.56 -21.13 -0.53
C ASN A 591 -19.76 -21.42 0.40
N GLY A 592 -20.90 -20.73 0.27
CA GLY A 592 -22.13 -21.13 0.97
C GLY A 592 -23.00 -20.05 1.65
N GLY A 593 -22.78 -18.76 1.38
CA GLY A 593 -23.64 -17.69 1.91
C GLY A 593 -22.84 -16.56 2.55
N ALA A 594 -23.53 -15.49 2.94
CA ALA A 594 -22.91 -14.42 3.71
C ALA A 594 -22.48 -14.99 5.08
N PRO A 595 -21.31 -14.59 5.61
CA PRO A 595 -20.93 -14.92 6.98
C PRO A 595 -22.04 -14.54 7.96
N ASP A 596 -22.22 -15.30 9.02
CA ASP A 596 -23.17 -14.94 10.08
C ASP A 596 -22.59 -13.79 10.92
N ASP A 597 -23.02 -12.57 10.61
CA ASP A 597 -22.62 -11.34 11.32
C ASP A 597 -22.84 -11.43 12.84
N SER A 598 -23.84 -12.20 13.29
CA SER A 598 -24.21 -12.31 14.71
C SER A 598 -23.11 -12.97 15.56
N LEU A 599 -22.27 -13.80 14.95
CA LEU A 599 -21.10 -14.40 15.59
C LEU A 599 -20.09 -13.35 16.04
N TYR A 600 -20.05 -12.23 15.33
CA TYR A 600 -19.04 -11.18 15.52
C TYR A 600 -19.57 -10.02 16.35
N THR A 601 -20.88 -9.77 16.38
CA THR A 601 -21.46 -8.62 17.11
C THR A 601 -21.33 -8.70 18.64
N ASN A 602 -21.06 -9.88 19.20
CA ASN A 602 -21.01 -10.13 20.64
C ASN A 602 -19.70 -9.69 21.31
N ASN A 603 -18.60 -9.59 20.56
CA ASN A 603 -17.28 -9.20 21.07
C ASN A 603 -16.57 -8.34 20.04
N VAL A 604 -15.83 -7.31 20.46
CA VAL A 604 -15.02 -6.49 19.54
C VAL A 604 -13.79 -7.27 19.07
N ILE A 605 -13.71 -7.53 17.78
CA ILE A 605 -12.60 -8.23 17.10
C ILE A 605 -12.10 -7.41 15.92
N THR A 606 -10.96 -7.78 15.34
CA THR A 606 -10.45 -7.10 14.14
C THR A 606 -11.14 -7.54 12.86
N MET A 607 -11.01 -6.71 11.82
CA MET A 607 -11.38 -7.09 10.46
C MET A 607 -10.63 -8.36 10.01
N ASP A 608 -9.35 -8.49 10.37
CA ASP A 608 -8.54 -9.66 10.04
C ASP A 608 -9.00 -10.91 10.80
N HIS A 609 -9.50 -10.78 12.03
CA HIS A 609 -10.14 -11.88 12.75
C HIS A 609 -11.38 -12.41 12.03
N ILE A 610 -12.29 -11.52 11.60
CA ILE A 610 -13.53 -11.91 10.90
C ILE A 610 -13.18 -12.66 9.61
N ARG A 611 -12.31 -12.06 8.79
CA ARG A 611 -11.84 -12.66 7.53
C ARG A 611 -11.16 -13.99 7.79
N GLY A 612 -10.28 -14.04 8.78
CA GLY A 612 -9.53 -15.24 9.14
C GLY A 612 -10.43 -16.41 9.47
N SER A 613 -11.38 -16.20 10.36
CA SER A 613 -12.33 -17.22 10.77
C SER A 613 -13.19 -17.71 9.59
N ALA A 614 -13.73 -16.81 8.77
CA ALA A 614 -14.63 -17.16 7.67
C ALA A 614 -13.90 -17.80 6.46
N LEU A 615 -12.75 -17.25 6.07
CA LEU A 615 -12.00 -17.72 4.90
C LEU A 615 -11.22 -19.01 5.18
N LEU A 616 -10.81 -19.26 6.43
CA LEU A 616 -10.15 -20.52 6.79
C LEU A 616 -11.09 -21.72 6.61
N GLN A 617 -12.36 -21.60 7.03
CA GLN A 617 -13.38 -22.63 6.83
C GLN A 617 -13.60 -22.91 5.34
N ALA A 618 -13.66 -21.85 4.53
CA ALA A 618 -13.78 -21.99 3.08
C ALA A 618 -12.53 -22.61 2.42
N ALA A 619 -11.33 -22.39 2.98
CA ALA A 619 -10.11 -23.02 2.50
C ALA A 619 -10.04 -24.51 2.86
N GLN A 620 -10.38 -24.88 4.10
CA GLN A 620 -10.38 -26.27 4.57
C GLN A 620 -11.35 -27.15 3.80
N SER A 621 -12.57 -26.68 3.53
CA SER A 621 -13.55 -27.40 2.70
C SER A 621 -13.04 -27.70 1.28
N LEU A 622 -12.19 -26.84 0.71
CA LEU A 622 -11.59 -27.07 -0.60
C LEU A 622 -10.48 -28.13 -0.59
N GLU A 623 -9.81 -28.33 0.54
CA GLU A 623 -8.82 -29.42 0.71
C GLU A 623 -9.52 -30.77 0.86
N GLU A 624 -10.61 -30.84 1.64
CA GLU A 624 -11.42 -32.05 1.81
C GLU A 624 -12.07 -32.53 0.48
N GLU A 625 -12.49 -31.59 -0.38
CA GLU A 625 -12.97 -31.90 -1.74
C GLU A 625 -11.89 -32.48 -2.67
N GLU A 626 -10.60 -32.24 -2.39
CA GLU A 626 -9.49 -32.78 -3.18
C GLU A 626 -9.09 -34.18 -2.68
N GLU A 627 -9.04 -34.40 -1.37
CA GLU A 627 -8.76 -35.72 -0.76
C GLU A 627 -9.85 -36.76 -1.06
N SER A 628 -11.06 -36.31 -1.39
CA SER A 628 -12.20 -37.17 -1.72
C SER A 628 -12.33 -37.54 -3.21
N LYS A 629 -11.47 -37.02 -4.09
CA LYS A 629 -11.43 -37.45 -5.51
C LYS A 629 -10.43 -38.62 -5.67
N PRO A 630 -10.89 -39.79 -6.17
CA PRO A 630 -10.06 -41.00 -6.29
C PRO A 630 -8.89 -40.86 -7.27
#